data_AF-A0A1F5A0E3-F1
#
_entry.id   AF-A0A1F5A0E3-F1
#
_cell.length_a   1.000
_cell.length_b   1.000
_cell.length_c   1.000
_cell.angle_alpha   90.00
_cell.angle_beta   90.00
_cell.angle_gamma   90.00
#
_symmetry.space_group_name_H-M   'P 1'
#
loop_
_entity.id
_entity.type
_entity.pdbx_description
1 polymer ?
#
loop_
_entity_poly.entity_id
_entity_poly.type
_entity_poly.pdbx_seq_one_letter_code
_entity_poly.pdbx_strand_id
1 'polypeptide(L)'
;MGGNSRDEGVFFPDHRPYFAQFMADDAGRLYVPRLNSILEKDAPTRVDVFSREGVYLYRMTWASRPTAIRAGFLYEVREDPETSEYLVIRQKITNWEAMKPR
;
A
#
# COMPACT_ATOMS: atom_id res chain seq x y z
N MET A 1 16.62 47.61 -10.15
CA MET A 1 16.32 46.27 -10.72
C MET A 1 17.17 45.26 -9.99
N GLY A 2 16.55 44.20 -9.48
CA GLY A 2 17.20 43.17 -8.68
C GLY A 2 16.10 42.33 -8.01
N GLY A 3 15.39 41.56 -8.82
CA GLY A 3 14.35 40.65 -8.33
C GLY A 3 15.02 39.55 -7.51
N ASN A 4 14.76 39.53 -6.21
CA ASN A 4 15.10 38.39 -5.36
C ASN A 4 14.18 37.23 -5.75
N SER A 5 14.75 36.25 -6.45
CA SER A 5 14.19 34.91 -6.59
C SER A 5 14.02 34.33 -5.19
N ARG A 6 12.77 34.06 -4.79
CA ARG A 6 12.49 33.32 -3.57
C ARG A 6 12.92 31.88 -3.81
N ASP A 7 13.95 31.44 -3.07
CA ASP A 7 14.17 30.03 -2.78
C ASP A 7 12.94 29.53 -2.01
N GLU A 8 11.93 29.08 -2.72
CA GLU A 8 10.84 28.30 -2.14
C GLU A 8 11.37 26.90 -1.84
N GLY A 9 12.13 26.80 -0.75
CA GLY A 9 12.69 25.54 -0.27
C GLY A 9 11.59 24.51 -0.07
N VAL A 10 11.87 23.26 -0.45
CA VAL A 10 10.93 22.14 -0.28
C VAL A 10 10.68 21.93 1.22
N PHE A 11 9.44 22.17 1.66
CA PHE A 11 9.01 21.88 3.03
C PHE A 11 8.76 20.38 3.18
N PHE A 12 9.56 19.72 4.01
CA PHE A 12 9.29 18.36 4.46
C PHE A 12 8.72 18.39 5.88
N PRO A 13 7.60 17.69 6.15
CA PRO A 13 7.09 17.58 7.51
C PRO A 13 8.10 16.85 8.42
N ASP A 14 8.05 17.16 9.72
CA ASP A 14 8.87 16.54 10.77
C ASP A 14 8.46 15.11 11.12
N HIS A 15 7.38 14.62 10.50
CA HIS A 15 6.83 13.30 10.69
C HIS A 15 6.77 12.54 9.38
N ARG A 16 6.84 11.21 9.47
CA ARG A 16 6.62 10.32 8.33
C ARG A 16 5.11 10.21 8.05
N PRO A 17 4.72 10.04 6.77
CA PRO A 17 3.35 9.68 6.44
C PRO A 17 2.92 8.41 7.18
N TYR A 18 1.64 8.38 7.55
CA TYR A 18 1.03 7.23 8.22
C TYR A 18 1.00 5.96 7.37
N PHE A 19 1.01 6.12 6.05
CA PHE A 19 0.86 5.07 5.06
C PHE A 19 2.04 5.09 4.08
N ALA A 20 2.31 3.94 3.49
CA ALA A 20 3.39 3.76 2.52
C ALA A 20 2.92 3.98 1.07
N GLN A 21 1.67 3.63 0.76
CA GLN A 21 1.14 3.64 -0.60
C GLN A 21 -0.39 3.75 -0.61
N PHE A 22 -0.95 4.10 -1.76
CA PHE A 22 -2.35 3.85 -2.11
C PHE A 22 -2.44 2.84 -3.24
N MET A 23 -3.27 1.80 -3.06
CA MET A 23 -3.57 0.82 -4.10
C MET A 23 -5.09 0.74 -4.29
N ALA A 24 -5.54 0.39 -5.48
CA ALA A 24 -6.95 0.17 -5.76
C ALA A 24 -7.16 -1.13 -6.53
N ASP A 25 -8.29 -1.78 -6.29
CA ASP A 25 -8.72 -2.95 -7.06
C ASP A 25 -9.72 -2.57 -8.18
N ASP A 26 -10.20 -3.58 -8.90
CA ASP A 26 -11.14 -3.38 -10.03
C ASP A 26 -12.53 -2.90 -9.58
N ALA A 27 -12.89 -3.09 -8.32
CA ALA A 27 -14.13 -2.57 -7.75
C ALA A 27 -13.97 -1.12 -7.23
N GLY A 28 -12.77 -0.56 -7.31
CA GLY A 28 -12.45 0.77 -6.79
C GLY A 28 -12.26 0.82 -5.28
N ARG A 29 -12.14 -0.32 -4.60
CA ARG A 29 -11.78 -0.33 -3.17
C ARG A 29 -10.35 0.14 -3.01
N LEU A 30 -10.13 1.00 -2.03
CA LEU A 30 -8.83 1.60 -1.75
C LEU A 30 -8.16 0.82 -0.62
N TYR A 31 -6.95 0.36 -0.87
CA TYR A 31 -6.10 -0.33 0.10
C TYR A 31 -4.96 0.61 0.48
N VAL A 32 -4.83 0.86 1.78
CA VAL A 32 -3.88 1.81 2.35
C VAL A 32 -2.95 1.06 3.32
N PRO A 33 -1.80 0.57 2.84
CA PRO A 33 -0.82 -0.09 3.67
C PRO A 33 -0.17 0.94 4.59
N ARG A 34 -0.22 0.67 5.89
CA ARG A 34 0.38 1.51 6.92
C ARG A 34 1.89 1.34 6.90
N LEU A 35 2.58 2.41 7.25
CA LEU A 35 4.01 2.35 7.47
C LEU A 35 4.28 1.50 8.72
N ASN A 36 4.96 0.38 8.58
CA ASN A 36 5.45 -0.39 9.73
C ASN A 36 6.62 0.34 10.40
N SER A 37 6.81 0.10 11.71
CA SER A 37 7.99 0.59 12.42
C SER A 37 9.25 -0.01 11.80
N ILE A 38 10.31 0.80 11.64
CA ILE A 38 11.63 0.31 11.19
C ILE A 38 12.25 -0.70 12.17
N LEU A 39 11.78 -0.71 13.43
CA LEU A 39 12.20 -1.65 14.46
C LEU A 39 11.50 -3.01 14.35
N GLU A 40 10.37 -3.08 13.64
CA GLU A 40 9.56 -4.28 13.45
C GLU A 40 9.91 -4.93 12.10
N LYS A 41 11.14 -5.42 12.00
CA LYS A 41 11.56 -6.20 10.83
C LYS A 41 10.66 -7.44 10.71
N ASP A 42 10.15 -7.68 9.51
CA ASP A 42 9.31 -8.83 9.15
C ASP A 42 7.88 -8.85 9.73
N ALA A 43 7.42 -7.78 10.38
CA ALA A 43 6.02 -7.68 10.80
C ALA A 43 5.08 -7.61 9.58
N PRO A 44 3.92 -8.31 9.60
CA PRO A 44 2.91 -8.18 8.56
C PRO A 44 2.49 -6.72 8.38
N THR A 45 2.29 -6.30 7.14
CA THR A 45 1.87 -4.93 6.83
C THR A 45 0.40 -4.78 7.19
N ARG A 46 0.06 -3.84 8.06
CA ARG A 46 -1.34 -3.52 8.37
C ARG A 46 -1.94 -2.70 7.24
N VAL A 47 -3.15 -3.04 6.80
CA VAL A 47 -3.80 -2.39 5.67
C VAL A 47 -5.22 -2.01 6.06
N ASP A 48 -5.55 -0.73 5.90
CA ASP A 48 -6.93 -0.27 5.96
C ASP A 48 -7.53 -0.32 4.55
N VAL A 49 -8.78 -0.78 4.47
CA VAL A 49 -9.54 -0.86 3.23
C VAL A 49 -10.72 0.09 3.29
N PHE A 50 -10.87 0.88 2.25
CA PHE A 50 -11.95 1.84 2.08
C PHE A 50 -12.74 1.54 0.82
N SER A 51 -13.99 2.00 0.78
CA SER A 51 -14.79 2.01 -0.45
C SER A 51 -14.21 3.02 -1.44
N ARG A 52 -14.73 2.99 -2.68
CA ARG A 52 -14.40 3.97 -3.71
C ARG A 52 -14.70 5.41 -3.29
N GLU A 53 -15.69 5.59 -2.43
CA GLU A 53 -16.14 6.86 -1.86
C GLU A 53 -15.35 7.26 -0.60
N GLY A 54 -14.36 6.46 -0.19
CA GLY A 54 -13.52 6.73 0.97
C GLY A 54 -14.11 6.29 2.32
N VAL A 55 -15.20 5.51 2.32
CA VAL A 55 -15.78 4.98 3.56
C VAL A 55 -14.93 3.81 4.07
N TYR A 56 -14.56 3.82 5.35
CA TYR A 56 -13.82 2.72 5.95
C TYR A 56 -14.64 1.42 5.93
N LEU A 57 -14.06 0.34 5.40
CA LEU A 57 -14.69 -0.97 5.30
C LEU A 57 -14.07 -1.97 6.27
N TYR A 58 -12.74 -2.07 6.29
CA TYR A 58 -12.07 -3.19 6.93
C TYR A 58 -10.61 -2.91 7.25
N ARG A 59 -10.04 -3.67 8.19
CA ARG A 59 -8.59 -3.73 8.43
C ARG A 59 -8.10 -5.16 8.32
N MET A 60 -7.02 -5.35 7.57
CA MET A 60 -6.36 -6.65 7.41
C MET A 60 -4.85 -6.53 7.57
N THR A 61 -4.16 -7.65 7.45
CA THR A 61 -2.72 -7.73 7.38
C THR A 61 -2.28 -8.43 6.10
N TRP A 62 -1.21 -7.96 5.49
CA TRP A 62 -0.52 -8.63 4.40
C TRP A 62 0.80 -9.20 4.89
N ALA A 63 1.03 -10.48 4.61
CA ALA A 63 2.33 -11.12 4.83
C ALA A 63 3.32 -10.85 3.67
N SER A 64 2.86 -10.19 2.60
CA SER A 64 3.60 -9.87 1.38
C SER A 64 3.55 -8.37 1.09
N ARG A 65 4.33 -7.93 0.09
CA ARG A 65 4.31 -6.57 -0.44
C ARG A 65 3.78 -6.60 -1.87
N PRO A 66 2.46 -6.58 -2.07
CA PRO A 66 1.90 -6.65 -3.41
C PRO A 66 2.24 -5.40 -4.22
N THR A 67 2.44 -5.60 -5.52
CA THR A 67 2.64 -4.55 -6.52
C THR A 67 1.33 -4.18 -7.23
N ALA A 68 0.35 -5.10 -7.27
CA ALA A 68 -0.96 -4.84 -7.86
C ALA A 68 -2.08 -5.61 -7.17
N ILE A 69 -3.31 -5.10 -7.27
CA ILE A 69 -4.54 -5.76 -6.83
C ILE A 69 -5.50 -5.79 -8.01
N ARG A 70 -5.76 -6.96 -8.59
CA ARG A 70 -6.57 -7.12 -9.80
C ARG A 70 -7.30 -8.46 -9.81
N ALA A 71 -8.47 -8.51 -10.42
CA ALA A 71 -9.34 -9.66 -10.56
C ALA A 71 -9.58 -10.44 -9.26
N GLY A 72 -9.53 -9.74 -8.12
CA GLY A 72 -9.67 -10.33 -6.79
C GLY A 72 -8.41 -11.05 -6.23
N PHE A 73 -7.24 -10.74 -6.78
CA PHE A 73 -5.95 -11.26 -6.33
C PHE A 73 -5.00 -10.12 -5.96
N LEU A 74 -4.13 -10.41 -4.99
CA LEU A 74 -2.90 -9.66 -4.73
C LEU A 74 -1.79 -10.24 -5.61
N TYR A 75 -1.08 -9.39 -6.32
CA TYR A 75 0.09 -9.76 -7.13
C TYR A 75 1.35 -9.22 -6.49
N GLU A 76 2.37 -10.05 -6.38
CA GLU A 76 3.70 -9.71 -5.91
C GLU A 76 4.72 -10.13 -6.97
N VAL A 77 5.81 -9.37 -7.09
CA VAL A 77 6.96 -9.74 -7.91
C VAL A 77 8.13 -9.98 -6.97
N ARG A 78 8.75 -11.15 -7.05
CA ARG A 78 9.99 -11.48 -6.33
C ARG A 78 11.08 -11.82 -7.32
N GLU A 79 12.28 -11.33 -7.06
CA GLU A 79 13.48 -11.77 -7.78
C GLU A 79 14.05 -13.00 -7.06
N ASP A 80 14.38 -14.03 -7.84
CA ASP A 80 15.16 -15.16 -7.37
C ASP A 80 16.63 -14.74 -7.33
N PRO A 81 17.27 -14.70 -6.14
CA PRO A 81 18.65 -14.22 -6.01
C PRO A 81 19.68 -15.14 -6.66
N GLU A 82 19.35 -16.41 -6.93
CA GLU A 82 20.27 -17.38 -7.53
C GLU A 82 20.22 -17.34 -9.05
N THR A 83 19.03 -17.18 -9.63
CA THR A 83 18.82 -17.24 -11.09
C THR A 83 18.61 -15.86 -11.73
N SER A 84 18.39 -14.81 -10.93
CA SER A 84 17.95 -13.48 -11.39
C SER A 84 16.61 -13.51 -12.15
N GLU A 85 15.82 -14.57 -12.01
CA GLU A 85 14.50 -14.67 -12.60
C GLU A 85 13.46 -13.92 -11.75
N TYR A 86 12.41 -13.40 -12.41
CA TYR A 86 11.30 -12.75 -11.72
C TYR A 86 10.10 -13.70 -11.61
N LEU A 87 9.70 -13.98 -10.37
CA LEU A 87 8.50 -14.75 -10.04
C LEU A 87 7.32 -13.81 -9.79
N VAL A 88 6.24 -14.02 -10.53
CA VAL A 88 4.94 -13.37 -10.27
C VAL A 88 4.09 -14.27 -9.39
N ILE A 89 3.95 -13.88 -8.12
CA ILE A 89 3.15 -14.61 -7.14
C ILE A 89 1.76 -13.99 -7.09
N ARG A 90 0.73 -14.82 -7.23
CA ARG A 90 -0.68 -14.39 -7.08
C ARG A 90 -1.31 -15.02 -5.83
N GLN A 91 -1.97 -14.20 -5.02
CA GLN A 91 -2.66 -14.64 -3.80
C GLN A 91 -4.13 -14.25 -3.87
N LYS A 92 -5.04 -15.22 -3.70
CA LYS A 92 -6.48 -14.96 -3.78
C LYS A 92 -6.96 -14.27 -2.50
N ILE A 93 -7.72 -13.19 -2.65
CA ILE A 93 -8.43 -12.58 -1.53
C ILE A 93 -9.72 -13.38 -1.31
N THR A 94 -9.98 -13.79 -0.07
CA THR A 94 -11.11 -14.67 0.28
C THR A 94 -12.08 -14.05 1.27
N ASN A 95 -11.69 -13.00 1.97
CA ASN A 95 -12.46 -12.33 3.01
C ASN A 95 -13.37 -11.21 2.48
N TRP A 96 -13.86 -11.32 1.24
CA TRP A 96 -14.69 -10.30 0.60
C TRP A 96 -15.94 -9.94 1.38
N GLU A 97 -16.62 -10.95 1.93
CA GLU A 97 -17.86 -10.77 2.68
C GLU A 97 -17.67 -9.95 3.96
N ALA A 98 -16.44 -9.89 4.49
CA ALA A 98 -16.11 -9.10 5.66
C ALA A 98 -15.82 -7.63 5.34
N MET A 99 -15.61 -7.27 4.07
CA MET A 99 -15.28 -5.90 3.63
C MET A 99 -16.56 -5.08 3.42
N LYS A 100 -17.34 -4.91 4.49
CA LYS A 100 -18.59 -4.14 4.49
C LYS A 100 -18.48 -2.98 5.49
N PRO A 101 -19.16 -1.86 5.26
CA PRO A 101 -19.24 -0.79 6.26
C PRO A 101 -19.76 -1.37 7.59
N ARG A 102 -19.20 -0.90 8.71
CA ARG A 102 -19.72 -1.20 10.05
C ARG A 102 -20.87 -0.27 10.41
#